data_AF-X1LG55-F1
#
_entry.id   AF-X1LG55-F1
#
_cell.length_a   1.000
_cell.length_b   1.000
_cell.length_c   1.000
_cell.angle_alpha   90.00
_cell.angle_beta   90.00
_cell.angle_gamma   90.00
#
_symmetry.space_group_name_H-M   'P 1'
#
loop_
_entity.id
_entity.type
_entity.pdbx_description
1 polymer ?
#
loop_
_entity_poly.entity_id
_entity_poly.type
_entity_poly.pdbx_seq_one_letter_code
_entity_poly.pdbx_strand_id
1 'polypeptide(L)'
;MEHNIKNKKEEIIIKELIKMKKVGITPNGKKYDKVLLGQVKEIAHKFQRKTREVEILALNNNLIPERYHRNLGVISPYEQVKLLQSKIAIIGVGGLGGTVLELLARMGIGELIIVDKDVMGDDNLNRQILS
;
A
#
# COMPACT_ATOMS: atom_id res chain seq x y z
N MET A 1 -5.76 14.53 -26.34
CA MET A 1 -7.07 13.88 -26.12
C MET A 1 -7.03 12.82 -25.01
N GLU A 2 -5.94 12.06 -24.85
CA GLU A 2 -5.79 11.04 -23.78
C GLU A 2 -5.88 11.58 -22.34
N HIS A 3 -5.41 12.80 -22.09
CA HIS A 3 -5.41 13.42 -20.75
C HIS A 3 -6.83 13.61 -20.19
N ASN A 4 -7.82 13.91 -21.06
CA ASN A 4 -9.22 14.06 -20.66
C ASN A 4 -9.89 12.73 -20.30
N ILE A 5 -9.48 11.64 -20.94
CA ILE A 5 -10.04 10.30 -20.69
C ILE A 5 -9.50 9.73 -19.37
N LYS A 6 -8.22 9.98 -19.07
CA LYS A 6 -7.58 9.54 -17.81
C LYS A 6 -8.26 10.14 -16.59
N ASN A 7 -8.49 11.45 -16.59
CA ASN A 7 -9.18 12.15 -15.49
C ASN A 7 -10.62 11.65 -15.31
N LYS A 8 -11.35 11.40 -16.41
CA LYS A 8 -12.71 10.87 -16.36
C LYS A 8 -12.79 9.47 -15.73
N LYS A 9 -11.81 8.59 -16.00
CA LYS A 9 -11.76 7.26 -15.36
C LYS A 9 -11.44 7.35 -13.87
N GLU A 10 -10.51 8.23 -13.49
CA GLU A 10 -10.15 8.43 -12.08
C GLU A 10 -11.33 8.99 -11.27
N GLU A 11 -12.09 9.93 -11.82
CA GLU A 11 -13.33 10.41 -11.20
C GLU A 11 -14.36 9.30 -10.96
N ILE A 12 -14.52 8.37 -11.91
CA ILE A 12 -15.45 7.24 -11.76
C ILE A 12 -14.96 6.30 -10.65
N ILE A 13 -13.67 5.98 -10.62
CA ILE A 13 -13.05 5.16 -9.57
C ILE A 13 -13.30 5.78 -8.18
N ILE A 14 -13.06 7.09 -8.04
CA ILE A 14 -13.28 7.80 -6.78
C ILE A 14 -14.76 7.74 -6.38
N LYS A 15 -15.69 7.97 -7.31
CA LYS A 15 -17.13 7.86 -7.04
C LYS A 15 -17.53 6.47 -6.55
N GLU A 16 -16.96 5.40 -7.12
CA GLU A 16 -17.21 4.02 -6.66
C GLU A 16 -16.63 3.76 -5.27
N LEU A 17 -15.39 4.22 -5.01
CA LEU A 17 -14.78 4.12 -3.68
C LEU A 17 -15.60 4.85 -2.61
N ILE A 18 -16.10 6.06 -2.91
CA ILE A 18 -16.95 6.84 -1.99
C ILE A 18 -18.25 6.09 -1.69
N LYS A 19 -18.87 5.43 -2.67
CA LYS A 19 -20.09 4.64 -2.45
C LYS A 19 -19.85 3.42 -1.56
N MET A 20 -18.66 2.84 -1.65
CA MET A 20 -18.26 1.65 -0.89
C MET A 20 -17.62 1.98 0.47
N LYS A 21 -17.37 3.26 0.76
CA LYS A 21 -16.66 3.68 1.98
C LYS A 21 -17.40 3.25 3.23
N LYS A 22 -16.63 2.94 4.27
CA LYS A 22 -17.13 2.70 5.62
C LYS A 22 -16.60 3.76 6.55
N VAL A 23 -17.25 3.95 7.69
CA VAL A 23 -16.72 4.82 8.74
C VAL A 23 -15.72 4.02 9.58
N GLY A 24 -14.50 4.53 9.71
CA GLY A 24 -13.51 4.10 10.67
C GLY A 24 -13.45 5.06 11.85
N ILE A 25 -12.89 4.60 12.97
CA ILE A 25 -12.68 5.40 14.19
C ILE A 25 -11.20 5.29 14.55
N THR A 26 -10.50 6.41 14.73
CA THR A 26 -9.11 6.43 15.22
C THR A 26 -9.03 6.04 16.69
N PRO A 27 -7.85 5.65 17.22
CA PRO A 27 -7.68 5.40 18.66
C PRO A 27 -8.15 6.57 19.54
N ASN A 28 -8.05 7.80 19.03
CA ASN A 28 -8.50 9.02 19.71
C ASN A 28 -9.98 9.35 19.46
N GLY A 29 -10.77 8.43 18.90
CA GLY A 29 -12.22 8.59 18.67
C GLY A 29 -12.61 9.41 17.43
N LYS A 30 -11.66 9.88 16.62
CA LYS A 30 -11.96 10.67 15.41
C LYS A 30 -12.49 9.77 14.30
N LYS A 31 -13.61 10.15 13.69
CA LYS A 31 -14.15 9.45 12.53
C LYS A 31 -13.32 9.76 11.27
N TYR A 32 -13.15 8.76 10.42
CA TYR A 32 -12.55 8.92 9.09
C TYR A 32 -13.23 7.98 8.09
N ASP A 33 -13.15 8.32 6.80
CA ASP A 33 -13.65 7.47 5.74
C ASP A 33 -12.60 6.41 5.38
N LYS A 34 -13.01 5.14 5.38
CA LYS A 34 -12.13 4.01 5.09
C LYS A 34 -12.62 3.17 3.94
N VAL A 35 -11.67 2.55 3.24
CA VAL A 35 -11.91 1.54 2.20
C VAL A 35 -11.18 0.25 2.55
N LEU A 36 -11.83 -0.88 2.33
CA LEU A 36 -11.26 -2.20 2.58
C LEU A 36 -10.40 -2.64 1.39
N LEU A 37 -9.34 -3.41 1.67
CA LEU A 37 -8.46 -3.91 0.62
C LEU A 37 -9.21 -4.71 -0.45
N GLY A 38 -10.24 -5.47 -0.07
CA GLY A 38 -11.11 -6.18 -1.03
C GLY A 38 -11.78 -5.24 -2.03
N GLN A 39 -12.32 -4.11 -1.57
CA GLN A 39 -12.98 -3.09 -2.40
C GLN A 39 -11.97 -2.42 -3.35
N VAL A 40 -10.77 -2.10 -2.84
CA VAL A 40 -9.69 -1.53 -3.64
C VAL A 40 -9.25 -2.51 -4.73
N LYS A 41 -9.08 -3.80 -4.41
CA LYS A 41 -8.71 -4.84 -5.37
C LYS A 41 -9.79 -5.07 -6.44
N GLU A 42 -11.05 -5.08 -6.04
CA GLU A 42 -12.20 -5.22 -6.94
C GLU A 42 -12.22 -4.07 -7.97
N ILE A 43 -12.07 -2.83 -7.52
CA ILE A 43 -12.01 -1.65 -8.39
C ILE A 43 -10.75 -1.69 -9.26
N ALA A 44 -9.59 -2.03 -8.70
CA ALA A 44 -8.35 -2.17 -9.47
C ALA A 44 -8.51 -3.17 -10.62
N HIS A 45 -9.10 -4.33 -10.35
CA HIS A 45 -9.40 -5.34 -11.36
C HIS A 45 -10.39 -4.83 -12.41
N LYS A 46 -11.53 -4.25 -11.98
CA LYS A 46 -12.56 -3.71 -12.86
C LYS A 46 -12.05 -2.66 -13.84
N PHE A 47 -11.15 -1.79 -13.40
CA PHE A 47 -10.60 -0.71 -14.21
C PHE A 47 -9.24 -1.04 -14.85
N GLN A 48 -8.74 -2.27 -14.71
CA GLN A 48 -7.43 -2.72 -15.20
C GLN A 48 -6.28 -1.82 -14.72
N ARG A 49 -6.28 -1.50 -13.43
CA ARG A 49 -5.28 -0.66 -12.76
C ARG A 49 -4.52 -1.49 -11.74
N LYS A 50 -3.32 -1.03 -11.37
CA LYS A 50 -2.59 -1.61 -10.23
C LYS A 50 -3.34 -1.25 -8.95
N THR A 51 -3.43 -2.17 -7.99
CA THR A 51 -4.02 -1.92 -6.66
C THR A 51 -3.44 -0.66 -6.02
N ARG A 52 -2.11 -0.47 -6.10
CA ARG A 52 -1.42 0.72 -5.57
C ARG A 52 -1.96 2.04 -6.15
N GLU A 53 -2.34 2.06 -7.43
CA GLU A 53 -2.84 3.27 -8.08
C GLU A 53 -4.21 3.65 -7.51
N VAL A 54 -5.05 2.65 -7.23
CA VAL A 54 -6.35 2.85 -6.58
C VAL A 54 -6.18 3.27 -5.12
N GLU A 55 -5.20 2.72 -4.38
CA GLU A 55 -4.86 3.17 -3.02
C GLU A 55 -4.41 4.64 -3.02
N ILE A 56 -3.56 5.05 -3.97
CA ILE A 56 -3.12 6.44 -4.12
C ILE A 56 -4.31 7.37 -4.42
N LEU A 57 -5.21 6.97 -5.34
CA LEU A 57 -6.43 7.74 -5.63
C LEU A 57 -7.33 7.87 -4.39
N ALA A 58 -7.48 6.81 -3.61
CA ALA A 58 -8.24 6.82 -2.36
C ALA A 58 -7.62 7.82 -1.37
N LEU A 59 -6.32 7.71 -1.10
CA LEU A 59 -5.60 8.56 -0.14
C LEU A 59 -5.65 10.04 -0.53
N ASN A 60 -5.46 10.37 -1.82
CA ASN A 60 -5.56 11.73 -2.33
C ASN A 60 -6.97 12.33 -2.17
N ASN A 61 -7.99 11.50 -1.94
CA ASN A 61 -9.37 11.90 -1.71
C ASN A 61 -9.84 11.65 -0.26
N ASN A 62 -8.91 11.57 0.70
CA ASN A 62 -9.18 11.33 2.13
C ASN A 62 -9.92 10.02 2.44
N LEU A 63 -9.86 9.04 1.54
CA LEU A 63 -10.34 7.68 1.77
C LEU A 63 -9.15 6.81 2.18
N ILE A 64 -9.12 6.38 3.44
CA ILE A 64 -7.97 5.68 3.98
C ILE A 64 -8.12 4.16 3.77
N PRO A 65 -7.19 3.48 3.07
CA PRO A 65 -7.17 2.02 3.07
C PRO A 65 -6.97 1.50 4.49
N GLU A 66 -7.84 0.58 4.93
CA GLU A 66 -7.89 0.10 6.33
C GLU A 66 -6.53 -0.42 6.83
N ARG A 67 -5.73 -1.02 5.95
CA ARG A 67 -4.39 -1.52 6.29
C ARG A 67 -3.43 -0.44 6.82
N TYR A 68 -3.68 0.84 6.52
CA TYR A 68 -2.86 1.96 6.98
C TYR A 68 -3.46 2.68 8.19
N HIS A 69 -4.58 2.20 8.73
CA HIS A 69 -5.24 2.80 9.88
C HIS A 69 -4.28 3.02 11.06
N ARG A 70 -3.44 2.03 11.36
CA ARG A 70 -2.49 2.08 12.49
C ARG A 70 -1.28 2.97 12.23
N ASN A 71 -1.08 3.43 11.00
CA ASN A 71 -0.03 4.37 10.66
C ASN A 71 -0.50 5.83 10.86
N LEU A 72 -1.81 6.06 10.89
CA LEU A 72 -2.38 7.40 11.03
C LEU A 72 -1.93 8.07 12.33
N GLY A 73 -1.50 9.32 12.20
CA GLY A 73 -0.96 10.12 13.32
C GLY A 73 0.56 10.11 13.41
N VAL A 74 1.22 9.08 12.84
CA VAL A 74 2.68 9.06 12.64
C VAL A 74 3.02 9.32 11.18
N ILE A 75 2.27 8.70 10.26
CA ILE A 75 2.36 8.88 8.82
C ILE A 75 1.04 9.49 8.33
N SER A 76 1.12 10.67 7.74
CA SER A 76 -0.03 11.33 7.12
C SER A 76 -0.45 10.62 5.82
N PRO A 77 -1.71 10.79 5.36
CA PRO A 77 -2.15 10.24 4.07
C PRO A 77 -1.26 10.66 2.89
N TYR A 78 -0.77 11.91 2.91
CA TYR A 78 0.14 12.43 1.90
C TYR A 78 1.52 11.74 1.93
N GLU A 79 2.07 11.49 3.13
CA GLU A 79 3.31 10.72 3.27
C GLU A 79 3.12 9.25 2.87
N GLN A 80 1.96 8.66 3.16
CA GLN A 80 1.63 7.31 2.73
C GLN A 80 1.57 7.20 1.21
N VAL A 81 1.10 8.24 0.49
CA VAL A 81 1.18 8.31 -0.97
C VAL A 81 2.64 8.33 -1.44
N LYS A 82 3.52 9.11 -0.78
CA LYS A 82 4.95 9.10 -1.11
C LYS A 82 5.57 7.71 -0.94
N LEU A 83 5.24 6.99 0.14
CA LEU A 83 5.69 5.60 0.34
C LEU A 83 5.20 4.69 -0.79
N LEU A 84 3.92 4.78 -1.15
CA LEU A 84 3.33 4.00 -2.24
C LEU A 84 3.87 4.34 -3.64
N GLN A 85 4.48 5.52 -3.81
CA GLN A 85 5.17 5.93 -5.04
C GLN A 85 6.66 5.62 -5.03
N SER A 86 7.23 5.35 -3.86
CA SER A 86 8.65 5.07 -3.71
C SER A 86 9.03 3.70 -4.24
N LYS A 87 10.30 3.58 -4.60
CA LYS A 87 10.94 2.37 -5.10
C LYS A 87 12.26 2.18 -4.36
N ILE A 88 12.43 1.04 -3.71
CA ILE A 88 13.60 0.73 -2.89
C ILE A 88 14.25 -0.54 -3.42
N ALA A 89 15.58 -0.53 -3.57
CA ALA A 89 16.37 -1.72 -3.83
C ALA A 89 17.01 -2.21 -2.54
N ILE A 90 16.92 -3.51 -2.28
CA ILE A 90 17.54 -4.19 -1.14
C ILE A 90 18.52 -5.21 -1.69
N ILE A 91 19.80 -5.04 -1.35
CA ILE A 91 20.88 -5.93 -1.76
C ILE A 91 21.28 -6.76 -0.53
N GLY A 92 20.95 -8.04 -0.56
CA GLY A 92 21.02 -8.97 0.58
C GLY A 92 19.74 -8.97 1.40
N VAL A 93 19.04 -10.10 1.43
CA VAL A 93 17.83 -10.41 2.21
C VAL A 93 18.03 -11.62 3.12
N GLY A 94 19.22 -11.73 3.73
CA GLY A 94 19.46 -12.60 4.89
C GLY A 94 18.71 -12.13 6.15
N GLY A 95 19.17 -12.50 7.35
CA GLY A 95 18.41 -12.25 8.60
C GLY A 95 17.98 -10.79 8.83
N LEU A 96 18.90 -9.83 8.65
CA LEU A 96 18.57 -8.40 8.74
C LEU A 96 17.79 -7.92 7.51
N GLY A 97 18.26 -8.24 6.31
CA GLY A 97 17.68 -7.74 5.06
C GLY A 97 16.23 -8.20 4.87
N GLY A 98 15.92 -9.44 5.22
CA GLY A 98 14.55 -9.98 5.24
C GLY A 98 13.65 -9.26 6.24
N THR A 99 14.15 -8.95 7.44
CA THR A 99 13.43 -8.14 8.42
C THR A 99 13.13 -6.74 7.89
N VAL A 100 14.12 -6.08 7.28
CA VAL A 100 13.95 -4.76 6.66
C VAL A 100 12.94 -4.81 5.51
N LEU A 101 13.04 -5.81 4.63
CA LEU A 101 12.10 -6.04 3.53
C LEU A 101 10.67 -6.14 4.05
N GLU A 102 10.45 -6.95 5.09
CA GLU A 102 9.13 -7.14 5.70
C GLU A 102 8.56 -5.82 6.22
N LEU A 103 9.36 -5.05 6.97
CA LEU A 103 8.94 -3.75 7.50
C LEU A 103 8.58 -2.78 6.38
N LEU A 104 9.40 -2.68 5.33
CA LEU A 104 9.13 -1.82 4.17
C LEU A 104 7.85 -2.23 3.42
N ALA A 105 7.63 -3.54 3.24
CA ALA A 105 6.40 -4.06 2.64
C ALA A 105 5.15 -3.70 3.48
N ARG A 106 5.24 -3.85 4.81
CA ARG A 106 4.16 -3.49 5.76
C ARG A 106 3.88 -2.00 5.78
N MET A 107 4.93 -1.16 5.68
CA MET A 107 4.81 0.29 5.57
C MET A 107 4.14 0.74 4.26
N GLY A 108 4.09 -0.12 3.24
CA GLY A 108 3.44 0.16 1.98
C GLY A 108 4.35 0.83 0.95
N ILE A 109 5.62 0.44 0.90
CA ILE A 109 6.51 0.83 -0.19
C ILE A 109 5.95 0.33 -1.53
N GLY A 110 5.95 1.20 -2.53
CA GLY A 110 5.30 0.97 -3.83
C GLY A 110 5.96 -0.09 -4.71
N GLU A 111 7.28 -0.23 -4.60
CA GLU A 111 8.07 -1.19 -5.36
C GLU A 111 9.34 -1.56 -4.58
N LEU A 112 9.55 -2.87 -4.40
CA LEU A 112 10.71 -3.43 -3.73
C LEU A 112 11.48 -4.26 -4.75
N ILE A 113 12.71 -3.85 -5.07
CA ILE A 113 13.65 -4.64 -5.86
C ILE A 113 14.52 -5.42 -4.89
N ILE A 114 14.56 -6.73 -5.04
CA ILE A 114 15.33 -7.61 -4.17
C ILE A 114 16.46 -8.21 -5.00
N VAL A 115 17.68 -8.11 -4.49
CA VAL A 115 18.88 -8.72 -5.09
C VAL A 115 19.55 -9.53 -4.00
N ASP A 116 19.52 -10.85 -4.13
CA ASP A 116 20.27 -11.77 -3.27
C ASP A 116 20.88 -12.87 -4.11
N LYS A 117 22.10 -13.26 -3.76
CA LYS A 117 22.84 -14.35 -4.41
C LYS A 117 22.78 -15.65 -3.61
N ASP A 118 22.43 -15.56 -2.32
CA ASP A 118 22.45 -16.70 -1.43
C ASP A 118 21.26 -17.64 -1.67
N VAL A 119 21.47 -18.92 -1.39
CA VAL A 119 20.43 -19.96 -1.36
C VAL A 119 20.20 -20.33 0.09
N MET A 120 18.93 -20.47 0.48
CA MET A 120 18.56 -20.87 1.84
C MET A 120 19.16 -22.23 2.20
N GLY A 121 19.78 -22.32 3.37
CA GLY A 121 20.30 -23.54 3.99
C GLY A 121 19.98 -23.64 5.47
N ASP A 122 20.27 -24.78 6.09
CA ASP A 122 19.91 -25.08 7.48
C ASP A 122 20.45 -24.06 8.49
N ASP A 123 21.63 -23.49 8.24
CA ASP A 123 22.22 -22.46 9.08
C ASP A 123 21.37 -21.18 9.11
N ASN A 124 20.52 -20.94 8.10
CA ASN A 124 19.67 -19.77 8.01
C ASN A 124 18.43 -19.86 8.92
N LEU A 125 17.98 -21.07 9.26
CA LEU A 125 16.72 -21.31 9.99
C LEU A 125 16.66 -20.65 11.37
N ASN A 126 17.82 -20.39 11.98
CA ASN A 126 17.89 -19.74 13.29
C ASN A 126 17.85 -18.20 13.23
N ARG A 127 17.93 -17.60 12.03
CA ARG A 127 18.15 -16.15 11.88
C ARG A 127 17.38 -15.47 10.76
N GLN A 128 16.75 -16.22 9.85
CA GLN A 128 15.96 -15.66 8.75
C GLN A 128 14.47 -15.92 8.98
N ILE A 129 13.62 -14.94 8.70
CA ILE A 129 12.17 -15.00 9.01
C ILE A 129 11.42 -15.90 7.99
N LEU A 130 11.97 -16.09 6.80
CA LEU A 130 11.34 -16.81 5.68
C LEU A 130 12.13 -18.06 5.25
N SER A 131 12.95 -18.61 6.13
CA SER A 131 13.72 -19.85 5.93
C SER A 131 12.91 -21.11 6.24
#